data_AF-T1B542-F1
#
_entry.id   AF-T1B542-F1
#
_cell.length_a   1.000
_cell.length_b   1.000
_cell.length_c   1.000
_cell.angle_alpha   90.00
_cell.angle_beta   90.00
_cell.angle_gamma   90.00
#
_symmetry.space_group_name_H-M   'P 1'
#
loop_
_entity.id
_entity.type
_entity.pdbx_description
1 polymer ?
#
loop_
_entity_poly.entity_id
_entity_poly.type
_entity_poly.pdbx_seq_one_letter_code
_entity_poly.pdbx_strand_id
1 'polypeptide(L)'
;AVTSVAAMQLVEGGLLTLDAPIAPVLPELAERPVLEGFDAEGRPRLRPAKRPVTLRHLLTHTAGFAYDMWNADIKRLMERENVPGVISCRQAALQTPLTFDPGEKWHYGINIDFVGRAVEAVSGRSLQDYFRAHILDPLGMADTGFTLGPGQRARRVGMHAR
;
A
#
# COMPACT_ATOMS: atom_id res chain seq x y z
N ALA A 1 -0.11 -11.20 -1.59
CA ALA A 1 -0.52 -12.30 -2.49
C ALA A 1 -1.93 -12.09 -3.04
N VAL A 2 -3.00 -12.19 -2.24
CA VAL A 2 -4.40 -12.03 -2.73
C VAL A 2 -4.62 -10.69 -3.44
N THR A 3 -4.16 -9.58 -2.86
CA THR A 3 -4.23 -8.25 -3.49
C THR A 3 -3.52 -8.19 -4.85
N SER A 4 -2.37 -8.87 -4.97
CA SER A 4 -1.62 -8.94 -6.22
C SER A 4 -2.39 -9.72 -7.28
N VAL A 5 -3.06 -10.82 -6.91
CA VAL A 5 -3.93 -11.58 -7.82
C VAL A 5 -5.09 -10.72 -8.30
N ALA A 6 -5.76 -9.98 -7.41
CA ALA A 6 -6.85 -9.09 -7.78
C ALA A 6 -6.40 -8.00 -8.76
N ALA A 7 -5.23 -7.39 -8.53
CA ALA A 7 -4.67 -6.43 -9.47
C ALA A 7 -4.34 -7.05 -10.82
N MET A 8 -3.80 -8.28 -10.84
CA MET A 8 -3.50 -8.98 -12.09
C MET A 8 -4.77 -9.38 -12.87
N GLN A 9 -5.87 -9.74 -12.20
CA GLN A 9 -7.17 -9.94 -12.86
C GLN A 9 -7.64 -8.68 -13.61
N LEU A 10 -7.43 -7.50 -13.02
CA LEU A 10 -7.75 -6.23 -13.67
C LEU A 10 -6.76 -5.86 -14.80
N VAL A 11 -5.50 -6.28 -14.69
CA VAL A 11 -4.53 -6.15 -15.78
C VAL A 11 -4.91 -7.04 -16.97
N GLU A 12 -5.28 -8.30 -16.72
CA GLU A 12 -5.77 -9.22 -17.74
C GLU A 12 -7.05 -8.71 -18.42
N GLY A 13 -7.93 -8.06 -17.64
CA GLY A 13 -9.13 -7.38 -18.15
C GLY A 13 -8.89 -6.06 -18.87
N GLY A 14 -7.63 -5.58 -18.98
CA GLY A 14 -7.28 -4.32 -19.63
C GLY A 14 -7.71 -3.06 -18.87
N LEU A 15 -8.12 -3.19 -17.61
CA LEU A 15 -8.57 -2.07 -16.77
C LEU A 15 -7.42 -1.44 -15.96
N LEU A 16 -6.34 -2.19 -15.75
CA LEU A 16 -5.08 -1.71 -15.20
C LEU A 16 -3.94 -2.02 -16.17
N THR A 17 -2.86 -1.24 -16.09
CA THR A 17 -1.61 -1.55 -16.80
C THR A 17 -0.45 -1.53 -15.81
N LEU A 18 0.58 -2.34 -16.09
CA LEU A 18 1.72 -2.47 -15.19
C LEU A 18 2.66 -1.26 -15.25
N ASP A 19 2.86 -0.70 -16.43
CA ASP A 19 3.98 0.20 -16.72
C ASP A 19 3.58 1.66 -16.98
N ALA A 20 2.28 1.95 -17.14
CA ALA A 20 1.82 3.34 -17.19
C ALA A 20 1.90 3.99 -15.79
N PRO A 21 2.04 5.32 -15.72
CA PRO A 21 1.88 6.06 -14.46
C PRO A 21 0.56 5.69 -13.77
N ILE A 22 0.60 5.39 -12.47
CA ILE A 22 -0.58 5.01 -11.70
C ILE A 22 -1.48 6.22 -11.36
N ALA A 23 -0.98 7.44 -11.54
CA ALA A 23 -1.65 8.69 -11.17
C ALA A 23 -3.09 8.84 -11.69
N PRO A 24 -3.46 8.40 -12.91
CA PRO A 24 -4.86 8.47 -13.36
C PRO A 24 -5.83 7.60 -12.53
N VAL A 25 -5.31 6.56 -11.86
CA VAL A 25 -6.08 5.69 -10.96
C VAL A 25 -5.96 6.14 -9.51
N LEU A 26 -4.76 6.58 -9.10
CA LEU A 26 -4.42 7.03 -7.75
C LEU A 26 -3.78 8.43 -7.79
N PRO A 27 -4.60 9.51 -7.89
CA PRO A 27 -4.09 10.87 -8.06
C PRO A 27 -3.13 11.32 -6.95
N GLU A 28 -3.30 10.82 -5.73
CA GLU A 28 -2.43 11.12 -4.59
C GLU A 28 -0.99 10.58 -4.70
N LEU A 29 -0.70 9.80 -5.74
CA LEU A 29 0.64 9.33 -6.08
C LEU A 29 1.30 10.16 -7.17
N ALA A 30 0.59 11.10 -7.81
CA ALA A 30 1.14 11.92 -8.89
C ALA A 30 2.31 12.79 -8.44
N GLU A 31 2.18 13.40 -7.25
CA GLU A 31 3.14 14.36 -6.70
C GLU A 31 3.76 13.87 -5.38
N ARG A 32 3.78 12.54 -5.16
CA ARG A 32 4.34 11.99 -3.93
C ARG A 32 5.84 12.34 -3.83
N PRO A 33 6.28 13.11 -2.81
CA PRO A 33 7.68 13.52 -2.73
C PRO A 33 8.57 12.40 -2.21
N VAL A 34 9.87 12.55 -2.43
CA VAL A 34 10.94 11.71 -1.88
C VAL A 34 11.57 12.45 -0.69
N LEU A 35 11.70 11.75 0.44
CA LEU A 35 12.44 12.20 1.62
C LEU A 35 13.94 12.03 1.42
N GLU A 36 14.69 13.12 1.56
CA GLU A 36 16.16 13.14 1.47
C GLU A 36 16.86 13.24 2.83
N GLY A 37 16.08 13.24 3.91
CA GLY A 37 16.55 13.37 5.28
C GLY A 37 15.89 14.56 5.98
N PHE A 38 16.60 15.17 6.93
CA PHE A 38 16.08 16.23 7.78
C PHE A 38 17.05 17.41 7.84
N ASP A 39 16.53 18.62 8.03
CA ASP A 39 17.36 19.81 8.28
C ASP A 39 17.83 19.91 9.75
N ALA A 40 18.51 20.99 10.11
CA ALA A 40 19.03 21.22 11.46
C ALA A 40 17.93 21.34 12.52
N GLU A 41 16.74 21.81 12.13
CA GLU A 41 15.53 21.88 12.96
C GLU A 41 14.72 20.56 12.93
N GLY A 42 15.27 19.54 12.26
CA GLY A 42 14.70 18.21 12.10
C GLY A 42 13.51 18.16 11.16
N ARG A 43 13.21 19.20 10.36
CA ARG A 43 12.11 19.21 9.39
C ARG A 43 12.47 18.31 8.20
N PRO A 44 11.51 17.56 7.64
CA PRO A 44 11.78 16.69 6.51
C PRO A 44 12.19 17.51 5.28
N ARG A 45 13.29 17.12 4.65
CA ARG A 45 13.73 17.64 3.37
C ARG A 45 13.11 16.80 2.26
N LEU A 46 12.21 17.38 1.51
CA LEU A 46 11.43 16.71 0.47
C LEU A 46 11.84 17.24 -0.90
N ARG A 47 11.86 16.35 -1.89
CA ARG A 47 12.01 16.72 -3.30
C ARG A 47 10.99 15.99 -4.17
N PRO A 48 10.72 16.50 -5.38
CA PRO A 48 9.95 15.75 -6.37
C PRO A 48 10.61 14.41 -6.71
N ALA A 49 9.78 13.39 -6.98
CA ALA A 49 10.24 12.14 -7.56
C ALA A 49 10.69 12.37 -9.02
N LYS A 50 11.77 11.70 -9.44
CA LYS A 50 12.33 11.81 -10.80
C LYS A 50 11.45 11.14 -11.87
N ARG A 51 10.57 10.22 -11.46
CA ARG A 51 9.69 9.47 -12.35
C ARG A 51 8.41 9.05 -11.62
N PRO A 52 7.30 8.85 -12.35
CA PRO A 52 6.03 8.46 -11.74
C PRO A 52 6.08 7.05 -11.15
N VAL A 53 5.25 6.83 -10.13
CA VAL A 53 4.95 5.49 -9.62
C VAL A 53 4.10 4.72 -10.65
N THR A 54 4.34 3.42 -10.79
CA THR A 54 3.57 2.52 -11.67
C THR A 54 2.99 1.38 -10.83
N LEU A 55 2.02 0.64 -11.37
CA LEU A 55 1.49 -0.55 -10.70
C LEU A 55 2.59 -1.61 -10.50
N ARG A 56 3.50 -1.78 -11.47
CA ARG A 56 4.65 -2.68 -11.36
C ARG A 56 5.51 -2.31 -10.14
N HIS A 57 5.84 -1.03 -9.98
CA HIS A 57 6.64 -0.58 -8.84
C HIS A 57 5.99 -0.92 -7.49
N LEU A 58 4.66 -0.77 -7.40
CA LEU A 58 3.93 -1.12 -6.18
C LEU A 58 3.93 -2.64 -5.93
N LEU A 59 3.65 -3.44 -6.95
CA LEU A 59 3.63 -4.91 -6.85
C LEU A 59 5.00 -5.49 -6.48
N THR A 60 6.09 -4.84 -6.87
CA THR A 60 7.46 -5.33 -6.66
C THR A 60 8.19 -4.67 -5.49
N HIS A 61 7.52 -3.81 -4.71
CA HIS A 61 8.16 -3.06 -3.62
C HIS A 61 9.35 -2.21 -4.06
N THR A 62 9.24 -1.60 -5.25
CA THR A 62 10.25 -0.70 -5.81
C THR A 62 9.73 0.72 -6.00
N ALA A 63 8.53 1.05 -5.49
CA ALA A 63 7.97 2.41 -5.64
C ALA A 63 8.64 3.46 -4.74
N GLY A 64 9.37 3.05 -3.69
CA GLY A 64 10.00 3.98 -2.75
C GLY A 64 9.38 3.99 -1.35
N PHE A 65 8.23 3.33 -1.15
CA PHE A 65 7.59 3.27 0.17
C PHE A 65 8.31 2.33 1.12
N ALA A 66 8.35 2.71 2.40
CA ALA A 66 8.90 1.91 3.48
C ALA A 66 7.90 1.78 4.65
N TYR A 67 8.06 0.75 5.47
CA TYR A 67 7.43 0.68 6.79
C TYR A 67 8.32 1.33 7.84
N ASP A 68 7.70 2.01 8.80
CA ASP A 68 8.34 2.69 9.94
C ASP A 68 9.17 1.74 10.81
N MET A 69 8.72 0.50 11.00
CA MET A 69 9.46 -0.50 11.77
C MET A 69 10.82 -0.89 11.16
N TRP A 70 11.04 -0.61 9.87
CA TRP A 70 12.27 -0.94 9.16
C TRP A 70 12.97 0.28 8.56
N ASN A 71 12.48 1.49 8.83
CA ASN A 71 13.06 2.71 8.30
C ASN A 71 12.97 3.83 9.34
N ALA A 72 14.12 4.19 9.91
CA ALA A 72 14.22 5.18 10.98
C ALA A 72 13.78 6.59 10.55
N ASP A 73 14.02 6.96 9.29
CA ASP A 73 13.63 8.27 8.78
C ASP A 73 12.11 8.37 8.62
N ILE A 74 11.46 7.33 8.09
CA ILE A 74 9.99 7.27 8.04
C ILE A 74 9.40 7.27 9.46
N LYS A 75 9.96 6.50 10.39
CA LYS A 75 9.52 6.52 11.79
C LYS A 75 9.60 7.93 12.40
N ARG A 76 10.75 8.60 12.25
CA ARG A 76 10.96 9.98 12.74
C ARG A 76 9.99 10.96 12.11
N LEU A 77 9.73 10.86 10.81
CA LEU A 77 8.76 11.69 10.12
C LEU A 77 7.35 11.46 10.66
N MET A 78 6.95 10.20 10.85
CA MET A 78 5.62 9.86 11.33
C MET A 78 5.37 10.37 12.75
N GLU A 79 6.37 10.25 13.64
CA GLU A 79 6.31 10.80 15.00
C GLU A 79 6.17 12.33 15.00
N ARG A 80 6.94 13.02 14.15
CA ARG A 80 6.90 14.49 14.03
C ARG A 80 5.57 14.99 13.48
N GLU A 81 5.09 14.37 12.41
CA GLU A 81 3.91 14.79 11.64
C GLU A 81 2.61 14.14 12.16
N ASN A 82 2.68 13.36 13.26
CA ASN A 82 1.56 12.62 13.84
C ASN A 82 0.84 11.68 12.85
N VAL A 83 1.60 11.08 11.94
CA VAL A 83 1.09 10.09 10.98
C VAL A 83 0.94 8.75 11.70
N PRO A 84 -0.27 8.14 11.73
CA PRO A 84 -0.46 6.87 12.41
C PRO A 84 0.19 5.71 11.65
N GLY A 85 0.58 4.66 12.37
CA GLY A 85 1.06 3.41 11.77
C GLY A 85 -0.01 2.70 10.94
N VAL A 86 0.42 1.87 9.98
CA VAL A 86 -0.49 1.11 9.07
C VAL A 86 -1.47 0.21 9.85
N ILE A 87 -1.06 -0.31 11.01
CA ILE A 87 -1.89 -1.16 11.88
C ILE A 87 -3.12 -0.42 12.41
N SER A 88 -3.14 0.92 12.35
CA SER A 88 -4.33 1.71 12.68
C SER A 88 -5.50 1.49 11.72
N CYS A 89 -5.25 0.91 10.53
CA CYS A 89 -6.22 0.74 9.45
C CYS A 89 -6.88 2.07 9.01
N ARG A 90 -6.16 3.19 9.18
CA ARG A 90 -6.62 4.53 8.78
C ARG A 90 -5.93 4.97 7.51
N GLN A 91 -6.68 5.65 6.64
CA GLN A 91 -6.16 6.27 5.42
C GLN A 91 -4.98 7.21 5.67
N ALA A 92 -4.94 7.88 6.84
CA ALA A 92 -3.85 8.74 7.26
C ALA A 92 -2.48 8.02 7.32
N ALA A 93 -2.45 6.69 7.51
CA ALA A 93 -1.22 5.92 7.52
C ALA A 93 -0.54 5.82 6.15
N LEU A 94 -1.26 6.15 5.06
CA LEU A 94 -0.74 6.12 3.69
C LEU A 94 -0.18 7.48 3.22
N GLN A 95 0.09 8.40 4.16
CA GLN A 95 0.55 9.76 3.87
C GLN A 95 2.08 9.94 3.94
N THR A 96 2.84 8.85 4.09
CA THR A 96 4.31 8.91 4.12
C THR A 96 4.91 9.24 2.74
N PRO A 97 6.05 9.96 2.68
CA PRO A 97 6.76 10.17 1.42
C PRO A 97 7.47 8.88 0.95
N LEU A 98 7.99 8.93 -0.28
CA LEU A 98 8.94 7.93 -0.76
C LEU A 98 10.30 8.11 -0.08
N THR A 99 11.13 7.08 -0.07
CA THR A 99 12.52 7.09 0.48
C THR A 99 13.58 7.03 -0.61
N PHE A 100 13.18 6.76 -1.85
CA PHE A 100 14.00 6.79 -3.06
C PHE A 100 13.06 6.91 -4.28
N ASP A 101 13.61 7.23 -5.45
CA ASP A 101 12.80 7.36 -6.66
C ASP A 101 12.24 6.00 -7.11
N PRO A 102 11.01 5.95 -7.63
CA PRO A 102 10.41 4.68 -8.09
C PRO A 102 11.32 3.94 -9.07
N GLY A 103 11.54 2.66 -8.85
CA GLY A 103 12.36 1.78 -9.69
C GLY A 103 13.86 1.75 -9.39
N GLU A 104 14.40 2.59 -8.50
CA GLU A 104 15.86 2.62 -8.25
C GLU A 104 16.35 1.56 -7.26
N LYS A 105 15.49 1.18 -6.30
CA LYS A 105 15.84 0.24 -5.22
C LYS A 105 14.65 -0.63 -4.88
N TRP A 106 14.88 -1.64 -4.05
CA TRP A 106 13.84 -2.41 -3.38
C TRP A 106 13.77 -2.00 -1.92
N HIS A 107 12.55 -1.79 -1.41
CA HIS A 107 12.30 -1.62 0.01
C HIS A 107 10.86 -2.02 0.35
N TYR A 108 10.71 -2.90 1.33
CA TYR A 108 9.40 -3.35 1.76
C TYR A 108 8.66 -2.23 2.53
N GLY A 109 7.36 -2.08 2.27
CA GLY A 109 6.57 -0.92 2.69
C GLY A 109 5.11 -1.01 2.26
N ILE A 110 4.34 0.05 2.48
CA ILE A 110 2.88 0.20 2.23
C ILE A 110 2.42 0.09 0.76
N ASN A 111 3.24 -0.49 -0.11
CA ASN A 111 3.01 -0.55 -1.54
C ASN A 111 1.73 -1.33 -1.88
N ILE A 112 1.50 -2.47 -1.19
CA ILE A 112 0.36 -3.35 -1.46
C ILE A 112 -0.97 -2.73 -0.98
N ASP A 113 -0.93 -1.83 -0.01
CA ASP A 113 -2.11 -1.04 0.39
C ASP A 113 -2.58 -0.16 -0.77
N PHE A 114 -1.66 0.48 -1.51
CA PHE A 114 -1.99 1.21 -2.72
C PHE A 114 -2.46 0.30 -3.86
N VAL A 115 -1.90 -0.92 -4.00
CA VAL A 115 -2.43 -1.89 -4.98
C VAL A 115 -3.90 -2.22 -4.68
N GLY A 116 -4.25 -2.41 -3.39
CA GLY A 116 -5.63 -2.60 -2.96
C GLY A 116 -6.52 -1.41 -3.35
N ARG A 117 -6.06 -0.19 -3.10
CA ARG A 117 -6.79 1.03 -3.49
C ARG A 117 -6.96 1.18 -5.00
N ALA A 118 -5.98 0.75 -5.79
CA ALA A 118 -6.11 0.73 -7.25
C ALA A 118 -7.20 -0.25 -7.71
N VAL A 119 -7.30 -1.43 -7.07
CA VAL A 119 -8.38 -2.40 -7.32
C VAL A 119 -9.74 -1.78 -6.99
N GLU A 120 -9.86 -1.11 -5.84
CA GLU A 120 -11.11 -0.45 -5.43
C GLU A 120 -11.51 0.67 -6.41
N ALA A 121 -10.56 1.54 -6.75
CA ALA A 121 -10.77 2.68 -7.64
C ALA A 121 -11.26 2.25 -9.03
N VAL A 122 -10.67 1.20 -9.60
CA VAL A 122 -11.00 0.71 -10.94
C VAL A 122 -12.27 -0.15 -10.96
N SER A 123 -12.48 -0.96 -9.93
CA SER A 123 -13.65 -1.86 -9.88
C SER A 123 -14.93 -1.19 -9.38
N GLY A 124 -14.82 -0.06 -8.69
CA GLY A 124 -15.94 0.59 -8.01
C GLY A 124 -16.50 -0.21 -6.83
N ARG A 125 -15.75 -1.21 -6.34
CA ARG A 125 -16.14 -2.11 -5.24
C ARG A 125 -15.18 -1.93 -4.07
N SER A 126 -15.63 -2.29 -2.87
CA SER A 126 -14.70 -2.49 -1.76
C SER A 126 -13.72 -3.62 -2.08
N LEU A 127 -12.52 -3.58 -1.51
CA LEU A 127 -11.51 -4.61 -1.74
C LEU A 127 -12.00 -5.98 -1.24
N GLN A 128 -12.77 -5.99 -0.14
CA GLN A 128 -13.41 -7.21 0.38
C GLN A 128 -14.40 -7.81 -0.62
N ASP A 129 -15.28 -6.99 -1.21
CA ASP A 129 -16.30 -7.49 -2.14
C ASP A 129 -15.66 -7.97 -3.44
N TYR A 130 -14.61 -7.29 -3.91
CA TYR A 130 -13.84 -7.77 -5.06
C TYR A 130 -13.19 -9.13 -4.77
N PHE A 131 -12.50 -9.26 -3.63
CA PHE A 131 -11.87 -10.53 -3.26
C PHE A 131 -12.87 -11.67 -3.17
N ARG A 132 -14.02 -11.45 -2.52
CA ARG A 132 -15.07 -12.46 -2.42
C ARG A 132 -15.55 -12.92 -3.78
N ALA A 133 -15.99 -11.99 -4.62
CA ALA A 133 -16.59 -12.31 -5.92
C ALA A 133 -15.61 -12.96 -6.91
N HIS A 134 -14.34 -12.53 -6.91
CA HIS A 134 -13.39 -12.88 -7.97
C HIS A 134 -12.32 -13.89 -7.57
N ILE A 135 -12.15 -14.17 -6.27
CA ILE A 135 -11.08 -15.03 -5.77
C ILE A 135 -11.60 -16.02 -4.73
N LEU A 136 -12.18 -15.53 -3.63
CA LEU A 136 -12.44 -16.36 -2.45
C LEU A 136 -13.65 -17.28 -2.62
N ASP A 137 -14.78 -16.77 -3.08
CA ASP A 137 -16.00 -17.58 -3.27
C ASP A 137 -15.80 -18.64 -4.39
N PRO A 138 -15.20 -18.33 -5.55
CA PRO A 138 -14.88 -19.34 -6.58
C PRO A 138 -13.95 -20.47 -6.09
N LEU A 139 -13.08 -20.17 -5.13
CA LEU A 139 -12.16 -21.15 -4.53
C LEU A 139 -12.70 -21.81 -3.25
N GLY A 140 -13.93 -21.47 -2.83
CA GLY A 140 -14.54 -22.01 -1.60
C GLY A 140 -13.86 -21.55 -0.30
N MET A 141 -13.16 -20.41 -0.30
CA MET A 141 -12.35 -19.91 0.82
C MET A 141 -13.19 -19.15 1.88
N ALA A 142 -14.18 -19.82 2.48
CA ALA A 142 -15.16 -19.19 3.39
C ALA A 142 -14.57 -18.62 4.70
N ASP A 143 -13.36 -19.03 5.10
CA ASP A 143 -12.70 -18.58 6.33
C ASP A 143 -11.65 -17.46 6.09
N THR A 144 -11.62 -16.84 4.90
CA THR A 144 -10.70 -15.73 4.55
C THR A 144 -11.45 -14.42 4.34
N GLY A 145 -10.98 -13.32 4.91
CA GLY A 145 -11.57 -12.00 4.69
C GLY A 145 -10.92 -10.89 5.54
N PHE A 146 -11.29 -9.63 5.28
CA PHE A 146 -10.82 -8.48 6.06
C PHE A 146 -11.52 -8.36 7.42
N THR A 147 -12.76 -8.85 7.50
CA THR A 147 -13.58 -8.81 8.71
C THR A 147 -13.82 -10.21 9.25
N LEU A 148 -13.69 -10.38 10.57
CA LEU A 148 -13.95 -11.67 11.23
C LEU A 148 -15.41 -11.79 11.64
N GLY A 149 -16.06 -12.86 11.22
CA GLY A 149 -17.36 -13.31 11.71
C GLY A 149 -17.28 -14.01 13.08
N PRO A 150 -18.42 -14.33 13.72
CA PRO A 150 -18.46 -14.92 15.06
C PRO A 150 -17.64 -16.21 15.20
N GLY A 151 -17.76 -17.13 14.22
CA GLY A 151 -17.04 -18.40 14.24
C GLY A 151 -15.52 -18.24 14.15
N GLN A 152 -15.04 -17.31 13.32
CA GLN A 152 -13.60 -17.02 13.21
C GLN A 152 -13.06 -16.36 14.49
N ARG A 153 -13.85 -15.46 15.12
CA ARG A 153 -13.47 -14.82 16.39
C ARG A 153 -13.33 -15.84 17.52
N ALA A 154 -14.20 -16.84 17.58
CA ALA A 154 -14.14 -17.90 18.59
C ALA A 154 -12.86 -18.75 18.53
N ARG A 155 -12.18 -18.79 17.36
CA ARG A 155 -10.93 -19.54 17.14
C ARG A 155 -9.70 -18.64 16.99
N ARG A 156 -9.80 -17.35 17.35
CA ARG A 156 -8.70 -16.39 17.24
C ARG A 156 -7.60 -16.71 18.26
N VAL A 157 -6.36 -16.81 17.80
CA VAL A 157 -5.19 -16.92 18.67
C VAL A 157 -4.70 -15.55 19.12
N GLY A 158 -4.13 -15.48 20.33
CA GLY A 158 -3.50 -14.26 20.84
C GLY A 158 -2.19 -13.98 20.11
N MET A 159 -1.93 -12.71 19.79
CA MET A 159 -0.63 -12.28 19.30
C MET A 159 0.35 -12.18 20.47
N HIS A 160 1.47 -12.90 20.40
CA HIS A 160 2.54 -12.80 21.39
C HIS A 160 3.64 -11.89 20.85
N ALA A 161 3.82 -10.72 21.47
CA ALA A 161 4.96 -9.84 21.22
C ALA A 161 6.04 -10.13 22.27
N ARG A 162 7.30 -10.25 21.81
CA ARG A 162 8.47 -10.40 22.69
C ARG A 162 9.03 -9.03 23.06
#